data_AF-A0A4S2LC43-F1
#
_entry.id   AF-A0A4S2LC43-F1
#
_cell.length_a   1.000
_cell.length_b   1.000
_cell.length_c   1.000
_cell.angle_alpha   90.00
_cell.angle_beta   90.00
_cell.angle_gamma   90.00
#
_symmetry.space_group_name_H-M   'P 1'
#
loop_
_entity.id
_entity.type
_entity.pdbx_description
1 polymer ?
#
loop_
_entity_poly.entity_id
_entity_poly.type
_entity_poly.pdbx_seq_one_letter_code
_entity_poly.pdbx_strand_id
1 'polypeptide(L)'
;MSTGYWEPHRCRLEWVLFLICLSSVPVSVKSDCQAHPSFIACTRAVPRLMHLTKAGQSSHVMITQYDGELSTDIPEGYGNYTVKSLQVSKSRITNIQPRFFARLSNNKLSHLTLSAVNGTLHLDSGTLGGLESVLHTLYVSDPVLQDVSYLAKLSQLDQVSLVRTSLAELPSNFVTVLRRVIKLDLSSNQLTTLPWSEVAKRIADITFSEIKLANNRWHCDCGLRPLVVAPLEAKRKVTNFECSTPVDLADLPLQALTVDSICPETPEPPVDKRPSAPGWNTGVVGGVDEGTGSDSEPAESKPNYGNEEQPLSVAQGEEAKLATAGGMSTEVIAVIIAIVVVVAIVLIAVIVFKVRSKNQRQRKQDGDKPSHKSNTY
;
A
#
# COMPACT_ATOMS: atom_id res chain seq x y z
N MET A 1 -75.42 10.89 33.79
CA MET A 1 -74.18 10.50 34.50
C MET A 1 -73.45 9.46 33.66
N SER A 2 -72.13 9.62 33.51
CA SER A 2 -71.11 8.74 32.90
C SER A 2 -71.51 7.73 31.80
N THR A 3 -71.01 7.96 30.59
CA THR A 3 -70.80 6.92 29.56
C THR A 3 -69.38 6.33 29.72
N GLY A 4 -69.26 4.99 29.67
CA GLY A 4 -67.96 4.31 29.80
C GLY A 4 -67.18 4.27 28.48
N TYR A 5 -65.91 4.68 28.52
CA TYR A 5 -64.97 4.57 27.41
C TYR A 5 -64.36 3.16 27.31
N TRP A 6 -64.18 2.65 26.09
CA TRP A 6 -63.41 1.44 25.79
C TRP A 6 -62.03 1.82 25.26
N GLU A 7 -60.95 1.29 25.85
CA GLU A 7 -59.58 1.39 25.31
C GLU A 7 -59.17 0.11 24.58
N PRO A 8 -58.71 0.18 23.31
CA PRO A 8 -58.12 -0.95 22.60
C PRO A 8 -56.61 -0.78 22.35
N HIS A 9 -55.79 -0.81 23.42
CA HIS A 9 -54.33 -0.76 23.32
C HIS A 9 -53.64 -2.13 23.54
N ARG A 10 -53.97 -3.14 22.72
CA ARG A 10 -53.31 -4.46 22.78
C ARG A 10 -53.03 -5.20 21.45
N CYS A 11 -53.07 -4.51 20.30
CA CYS A 11 -52.85 -5.13 18.97
C CYS A 11 -51.66 -4.57 18.16
N ARG A 12 -50.65 -3.94 18.78
CA ARG A 12 -49.48 -3.36 18.06
C ARG A 12 -48.12 -4.04 18.31
N LEU A 13 -47.98 -4.92 19.30
CA LEU A 13 -46.65 -5.44 19.67
C LEU A 13 -46.20 -6.66 18.84
N GLU A 14 -47.13 -7.54 18.43
CA GLU A 14 -46.78 -8.78 17.71
C GLU A 14 -46.27 -8.52 16.28
N TRP A 15 -46.84 -7.54 15.57
CA TRP A 15 -46.38 -7.18 14.22
C TRP A 15 -44.97 -6.58 14.19
N VAL A 16 -44.57 -5.88 15.25
CA VAL A 16 -43.21 -5.33 15.39
C VAL A 16 -42.20 -6.47 15.61
N LEU A 17 -42.53 -7.45 16.46
CA LEU A 17 -41.70 -8.63 16.66
C LEU A 17 -41.56 -9.47 15.38
N PHE A 18 -42.63 -9.61 14.59
CA PHE A 18 -42.58 -10.33 13.31
C PHE A 18 -41.68 -9.65 12.26
N LEU A 19 -41.69 -8.31 12.22
CA LEU A 19 -40.79 -7.53 11.34
C LEU A 19 -39.33 -7.53 11.82
N ILE A 20 -39.10 -7.53 13.14
CA ILE A 20 -37.74 -7.66 13.70
C ILE A 20 -37.15 -9.04 13.35
N CYS A 21 -37.92 -10.13 13.48
CA CYS A 21 -37.48 -11.48 13.09
C CYS A 21 -37.14 -11.61 11.59
N LEU A 22 -37.77 -10.83 10.72
CA LEU A 22 -37.43 -10.78 9.28
C LEU A 22 -36.15 -9.98 8.98
N SER A 23 -35.77 -9.04 9.84
CA SER A 23 -34.52 -8.28 9.72
C SER A 23 -33.30 -9.00 10.31
N SER A 24 -33.52 -9.98 11.18
CA SER A 24 -32.50 -10.76 11.87
C SER A 24 -32.33 -12.18 11.32
N VAL A 25 -32.57 -12.40 10.02
CA VAL A 25 -31.97 -13.55 9.32
C VAL A 25 -30.53 -13.14 9.01
N PRO A 26 -29.50 -13.61 9.75
CA PRO A 26 -28.14 -13.43 9.29
C PRO A 26 -28.03 -14.10 7.93
N VAL A 27 -27.78 -13.32 6.89
CA VAL A 27 -27.38 -13.85 5.58
C VAL A 27 -26.02 -14.49 5.80
N SER A 28 -26.04 -15.77 6.17
CA SER A 28 -24.86 -16.61 6.29
C SER A 28 -24.30 -16.76 4.89
N VAL A 29 -23.43 -15.82 4.50
CA VAL A 29 -22.72 -15.88 3.22
C VAL A 29 -21.85 -17.13 3.29
N LYS A 30 -22.38 -18.17 2.65
CA LYS A 30 -21.81 -19.52 2.64
C LYS A 30 -20.42 -19.45 2.03
N SER A 31 -19.47 -20.16 2.64
CA SER A 31 -18.17 -20.40 2.03
C SER A 31 -18.36 -21.22 0.75
N ASP A 32 -18.13 -20.60 -0.40
CA ASP A 32 -18.44 -21.17 -1.70
C ASP A 32 -17.50 -20.64 -2.79
N CYS A 33 -17.32 -21.44 -3.84
CA CYS A 33 -16.50 -21.14 -5.00
C CYS A 33 -17.26 -21.47 -6.29
N GLN A 34 -17.60 -20.46 -7.07
CA GLN A 34 -18.33 -20.60 -8.31
C GLN A 34 -17.37 -20.50 -9.50
N ALA A 35 -17.22 -21.60 -10.22
CA ALA A 35 -16.37 -21.70 -11.42
C ALA A 35 -17.19 -21.57 -12.71
N HIS A 36 -16.77 -20.61 -13.54
CA HIS A 36 -17.20 -20.36 -14.91
C HIS A 36 -16.02 -20.59 -15.89
N PRO A 37 -16.26 -20.75 -17.21
CA PRO A 37 -15.24 -21.13 -18.20
C PRO A 37 -14.05 -20.17 -18.43
N SER A 38 -13.86 -19.14 -17.61
CA SER A 38 -12.73 -18.20 -17.66
C SER A 38 -12.43 -17.50 -16.33
N PHE A 39 -13.26 -17.71 -15.29
CA PHE A 39 -13.08 -17.10 -13.97
C PHE A 39 -13.67 -17.97 -12.86
N ILE A 40 -13.13 -17.80 -11.65
CA ILE A 40 -13.57 -18.50 -10.45
C ILE A 40 -13.73 -17.47 -9.35
N ALA A 41 -14.95 -17.31 -8.84
CA ALA A 41 -15.27 -16.40 -7.75
C ALA A 41 -15.47 -17.20 -6.46
N CYS A 42 -14.61 -16.98 -5.48
CA CYS A 42 -14.68 -17.60 -4.16
C CYS A 42 -14.96 -16.54 -3.09
N THR A 43 -15.89 -16.86 -2.19
CA THR A 43 -16.21 -16.03 -1.01
C THR A 43 -15.96 -16.88 0.23
N ARG A 44 -15.11 -16.41 1.15
CA ARG A 44 -14.72 -17.14 2.38
C ARG A 44 -14.17 -18.55 2.11
N ALA A 45 -13.57 -18.78 0.93
CA ALA A 45 -13.04 -20.06 0.49
C ALA A 45 -11.83 -19.89 -0.45
N VAL A 46 -11.01 -20.93 -0.55
CA VAL A 46 -9.94 -21.08 -1.55
C VAL A 46 -10.38 -22.13 -2.58
N PRO A 47 -10.15 -21.93 -3.90
CA PRO A 47 -10.59 -22.90 -4.91
C PRO A 47 -9.81 -24.22 -4.83
N ARG A 48 -10.55 -25.33 -4.83
CA ARG A 48 -10.03 -26.69 -4.99
C ARG A 48 -9.91 -27.07 -6.46
N LEU A 49 -9.22 -28.18 -6.75
CA LEU A 49 -8.98 -28.70 -8.10
C LEU A 49 -10.23 -28.74 -8.99
N MET A 50 -11.36 -29.21 -8.45
CA MET A 50 -12.64 -29.32 -9.17
C MET A 50 -13.19 -27.97 -9.69
N HIS A 51 -12.83 -26.86 -9.07
CA HIS A 51 -13.19 -25.52 -9.54
C HIS A 51 -12.24 -25.07 -10.67
N LEU A 52 -10.94 -25.36 -10.52
CA LEU A 52 -9.91 -25.00 -11.50
C LEU A 52 -10.11 -25.75 -12.82
N THR A 53 -10.35 -27.07 -12.78
CA THR A 53 -10.59 -27.87 -13.99
C THR A 53 -11.86 -27.47 -14.74
N LYS A 54 -12.91 -27.02 -14.02
CA LYS A 54 -14.14 -26.51 -14.64
C LYS A 54 -13.95 -25.15 -15.34
N ALA A 55 -13.01 -24.33 -14.89
CA ALA A 55 -12.69 -23.05 -15.52
C ALA A 55 -11.76 -23.16 -16.74
N GLY A 56 -11.20 -24.36 -16.99
CA GLY A 56 -10.36 -24.64 -18.15
C GLY A 56 -8.98 -23.97 -18.09
N GLN A 57 -8.46 -23.62 -19.28
CA GLN A 57 -7.18 -22.94 -19.41
C GLN A 57 -7.36 -21.41 -19.38
N SER A 58 -6.44 -20.71 -18.72
CA SER A 58 -6.41 -19.25 -18.58
C SER A 58 -7.52 -18.63 -17.72
N SER A 59 -7.80 -19.25 -16.57
CA SER A 59 -8.78 -18.74 -15.60
C SER A 59 -8.26 -17.53 -14.79
N HIS A 60 -9.22 -16.71 -14.31
CA HIS A 60 -9.02 -15.60 -13.38
C HIS A 60 -9.63 -15.96 -12.02
N VAL A 61 -8.82 -16.06 -10.97
CA VAL A 61 -9.29 -16.42 -9.62
C VAL A 61 -9.52 -15.16 -8.80
N MET A 62 -10.69 -15.06 -8.18
CA MET A 62 -11.06 -13.99 -7.25
C MET A 62 -11.44 -14.60 -5.90
N ILE A 63 -10.66 -14.32 -4.86
CA ILE A 63 -10.92 -14.72 -3.47
C ILE A 63 -11.32 -13.46 -2.69
N THR A 64 -12.47 -13.51 -2.02
CA THR A 64 -12.99 -12.37 -1.27
C THR A 64 -13.46 -12.77 0.13
N GLN A 65 -13.34 -11.86 1.09
CA GLN A 65 -13.75 -12.09 2.50
C GLN A 65 -13.12 -13.34 3.13
N TYR A 66 -11.94 -13.76 2.67
CA TYR A 66 -11.26 -14.92 3.25
C TYR A 66 -10.63 -14.54 4.59
N ASP A 67 -10.67 -15.47 5.55
CA ASP A 67 -10.05 -15.31 6.87
C ASP A 67 -9.32 -16.62 7.20
N GLY A 68 -7.99 -16.55 7.31
CA GLY A 68 -7.13 -17.71 7.56
C GLY A 68 -5.90 -17.82 6.63
N GLU A 69 -5.39 -19.03 6.49
CA GLU A 69 -4.16 -19.33 5.72
C GLU A 69 -4.48 -19.67 4.26
N LEU A 70 -3.80 -19.01 3.32
CA LEU A 70 -3.85 -19.38 1.91
C LEU A 70 -3.05 -20.67 1.68
N SER A 71 -3.77 -21.79 1.63
CA SER A 71 -3.22 -23.14 1.45
C SER A 71 -3.93 -23.89 0.32
N THR A 72 -3.21 -24.82 -0.32
CA THR A 72 -3.76 -25.72 -1.33
C THR A 72 -3.22 -27.14 -1.16
N ASP A 73 -4.11 -28.11 -1.39
CA ASP A 73 -3.85 -29.54 -1.45
C ASP A 73 -3.41 -30.01 -2.85
N ILE A 74 -3.38 -29.11 -3.83
CA ILE A 74 -3.10 -29.45 -5.22
C ILE A 74 -1.59 -29.62 -5.45
N PRO A 75 -1.13 -30.77 -5.99
CA PRO A 75 0.28 -30.96 -6.34
C PRO A 75 0.73 -30.04 -7.47
N GLU A 76 1.99 -29.62 -7.43
CA GLU A 76 2.58 -28.79 -8.48
C GLU A 76 2.65 -29.57 -9.81
N GLY A 77 2.26 -28.95 -10.93
CA GLY A 77 2.19 -29.62 -12.23
C GLY A 77 0.92 -30.45 -12.48
N TYR A 78 -0.01 -30.54 -11.52
CA TYR A 78 -1.18 -31.42 -11.63
C TYR A 78 -2.40 -30.75 -12.28
N GLY A 79 -3.08 -31.47 -13.18
CA GLY A 79 -4.34 -31.06 -13.79
C GLY A 79 -4.23 -30.23 -15.08
N ASN A 80 -5.23 -30.36 -15.97
CA ASN A 80 -5.32 -29.58 -17.21
C ASN A 80 -6.07 -28.26 -16.99
N TYR A 81 -5.46 -27.37 -16.22
CA TYR A 81 -5.94 -26.00 -16.01
C TYR A 81 -4.74 -25.05 -15.92
N THR A 82 -5.00 -23.74 -16.07
CA THR A 82 -4.03 -22.69 -15.76
C THR A 82 -4.75 -21.48 -15.15
N VAL A 83 -4.12 -20.81 -14.18
CA VAL A 83 -4.59 -19.52 -13.65
C VAL A 83 -3.63 -18.44 -14.14
N LYS A 84 -4.13 -17.43 -14.84
CA LYS A 84 -3.32 -16.30 -15.33
C LYS A 84 -3.34 -15.09 -14.41
N SER A 85 -4.43 -14.91 -13.69
CA SER A 85 -4.62 -13.80 -12.75
C SER A 85 -5.25 -14.30 -11.47
N LEU A 86 -4.74 -13.83 -10.32
CA LEU A 86 -5.30 -14.12 -9.01
C LEU A 86 -5.43 -12.83 -8.22
N GLN A 87 -6.64 -12.59 -7.74
CA GLN A 87 -6.98 -11.49 -6.86
C GLN A 87 -7.46 -12.03 -5.51
N VAL A 88 -6.80 -11.66 -4.42
CA VAL A 88 -7.33 -11.76 -3.06
C VAL A 88 -7.75 -10.37 -2.64
N SER A 89 -8.95 -10.19 -2.10
CA SER A 89 -9.37 -8.88 -1.60
C SER A 89 -10.29 -8.89 -0.40
N LYS A 90 -10.28 -7.81 0.38
CA LYS A 90 -11.11 -7.62 1.59
C LYS A 90 -11.01 -8.81 2.54
N SER A 91 -9.79 -9.27 2.81
CA SER A 91 -9.50 -10.57 3.45
C SER A 91 -8.46 -10.40 4.57
N ARG A 92 -8.50 -11.27 5.57
CA ARG A 92 -7.50 -11.37 6.64
C ARG A 92 -6.66 -12.61 6.37
N ILE A 93 -5.44 -12.42 5.90
CA ILE A 93 -4.53 -13.54 5.60
C ILE A 93 -3.61 -13.71 6.80
N THR A 94 -3.68 -14.86 7.46
CA THR A 94 -2.84 -15.17 8.64
C THR A 94 -1.49 -15.74 8.25
N ASN A 95 -1.45 -16.52 7.17
CA ASN A 95 -0.24 -17.08 6.57
C ASN A 95 -0.47 -17.38 5.07
N ILE A 96 0.61 -17.59 4.33
CA ILE A 96 0.57 -18.14 2.97
C ILE A 96 1.45 -19.39 2.93
N GLN A 97 0.86 -20.51 2.53
CA GLN A 97 1.59 -21.77 2.36
C GLN A 97 2.72 -21.59 1.32
N PRO A 98 3.94 -22.14 1.56
CA PRO A 98 5.03 -22.03 0.59
C PRO A 98 4.64 -22.50 -0.81
N ARG A 99 4.94 -21.67 -1.82
CA ARG A 99 4.59 -21.86 -3.24
C ARG A 99 3.08 -21.90 -3.54
N PHE A 100 2.21 -21.40 -2.66
CA PHE A 100 0.75 -21.40 -2.87
C PHE A 100 0.34 -20.87 -4.25
N PHE A 101 0.80 -19.67 -4.62
CA PHE A 101 0.45 -19.04 -5.91
C PHE A 101 1.01 -19.79 -7.13
N ALA A 102 2.21 -20.36 -6.99
CA ALA A 102 2.86 -21.21 -7.99
C ALA A 102 2.04 -22.50 -8.23
N ARG A 103 1.71 -23.24 -7.17
CA ARG A 103 0.90 -24.48 -7.22
C ARG A 103 -0.50 -24.22 -7.77
N LEU A 104 -1.22 -23.24 -7.21
CA LEU A 104 -2.60 -22.95 -7.62
C LEU A 104 -2.69 -22.46 -9.07
N SER A 105 -1.64 -21.85 -9.61
CA SER A 105 -1.61 -21.36 -11.00
C SER A 105 -1.01 -22.33 -12.02
N ASN A 106 -0.47 -23.46 -11.56
CA ASN A 106 0.34 -24.38 -12.38
C ASN A 106 1.59 -23.68 -12.96
N ASN A 107 2.24 -22.83 -12.17
CA ASN A 107 3.40 -21.99 -12.54
C ASN A 107 3.15 -21.10 -13.78
N LYS A 108 1.94 -20.54 -13.93
CA LYS A 108 1.57 -19.64 -15.04
C LYS A 108 0.96 -18.30 -14.60
N LEU A 109 1.01 -17.97 -13.30
CA LEU A 109 0.46 -16.70 -12.79
C LEU A 109 1.23 -15.50 -13.36
N SER A 110 0.50 -14.64 -14.07
CA SER A 110 1.02 -13.42 -14.69
C SER A 110 0.67 -12.17 -13.88
N HIS A 111 -0.48 -12.17 -13.20
CA HIS A 111 -0.97 -11.05 -12.41
C HIS A 111 -1.38 -11.51 -11.00
N LEU A 112 -0.87 -10.85 -9.97
CA LEU A 112 -1.22 -11.07 -8.57
C LEU A 112 -1.68 -9.75 -7.95
N THR A 113 -2.89 -9.76 -7.38
CA THR A 113 -3.51 -8.62 -6.71
C THR A 113 -3.91 -9.00 -5.29
N LEU A 114 -3.39 -8.29 -4.28
CA LEU A 114 -3.70 -8.45 -2.87
C LEU A 114 -4.18 -7.09 -2.33
N SER A 115 -5.50 -6.85 -2.27
CA SER A 115 -6.06 -5.52 -2.01
C SER A 115 -7.05 -5.47 -0.85
N ALA A 116 -6.96 -4.48 0.05
CA ALA A 116 -7.65 -4.51 1.34
C ALA A 116 -7.38 -5.83 2.09
N VAL A 117 -6.10 -6.21 2.15
CA VAL A 117 -5.63 -7.35 2.94
C VAL A 117 -5.11 -6.82 4.27
N ASN A 118 -5.71 -7.26 5.38
CA ASN A 118 -5.33 -6.79 6.71
C ASN A 118 -4.28 -7.72 7.35
N GLY A 119 -3.26 -7.12 7.96
CA GLY A 119 -2.21 -7.82 8.71
C GLY A 119 -0.81 -7.44 8.24
N THR A 120 0.17 -8.22 8.66
CA THR A 120 1.54 -8.19 8.11
C THR A 120 1.65 -9.25 7.01
N LEU A 121 2.36 -8.94 5.93
CA LEU A 121 2.57 -9.85 4.81
C LEU A 121 4.05 -9.89 4.41
N HIS A 122 4.58 -11.09 4.22
CA HIS A 122 5.92 -11.34 3.72
C HIS A 122 5.88 -11.68 2.23
N LEU A 123 6.70 -11.01 1.41
CA LEU A 123 6.77 -11.21 -0.04
C LEU A 123 8.09 -11.88 -0.42
N ASP A 124 8.37 -13.03 0.19
CA ASP A 124 9.64 -13.76 0.12
C ASP A 124 9.62 -14.96 -0.86
N SER A 125 10.64 -15.80 -0.80
CA SER A 125 10.75 -17.05 -1.57
C SER A 125 9.74 -18.13 -1.18
N GLY A 126 9.18 -18.09 0.03
CA GLY A 126 8.07 -18.93 0.44
C GLY A 126 6.79 -18.49 -0.29
N THR A 127 6.49 -17.19 -0.25
CA THR A 127 5.25 -16.64 -0.81
C THR A 127 5.26 -16.57 -2.34
N LEU A 128 6.33 -16.05 -2.95
CA LEU A 128 6.42 -15.75 -4.38
C LEU A 128 7.32 -16.73 -5.16
N GLY A 129 7.87 -17.76 -4.51
CA GLY A 129 8.74 -18.74 -5.15
C GLY A 129 8.03 -19.55 -6.24
N GLY A 130 8.70 -19.74 -7.38
CA GLY A 130 8.14 -20.36 -8.60
C GLY A 130 7.50 -19.37 -9.57
N LEU A 131 7.48 -18.08 -9.25
CA LEU A 131 6.93 -17.01 -10.09
C LEU A 131 8.00 -16.15 -10.80
N GLU A 132 9.29 -16.47 -10.63
CA GLU A 132 10.45 -15.63 -10.96
C GLU A 132 10.57 -15.30 -12.45
N SER A 133 10.03 -16.14 -13.32
CA SER A 133 10.05 -15.99 -14.79
C SER A 133 8.66 -15.84 -15.41
N VAL A 134 7.60 -15.63 -14.61
CA VAL A 134 6.21 -15.59 -15.11
C VAL A 134 5.34 -14.45 -14.58
N LEU A 135 5.65 -13.85 -13.42
CA LEU A 135 4.84 -12.76 -12.86
C LEU A 135 5.22 -11.40 -13.47
N HIS A 136 4.26 -10.77 -14.15
CA HIS A 136 4.43 -9.47 -14.82
C HIS A 136 3.79 -8.32 -14.04
N THR A 137 2.78 -8.59 -13.22
CA THR A 137 2.09 -7.57 -12.41
C THR A 137 1.92 -8.02 -10.97
N LEU A 138 2.37 -7.18 -10.05
CA LEU A 138 2.14 -7.30 -8.61
C LEU A 138 1.46 -6.04 -8.08
N TYR A 139 0.24 -6.18 -7.59
CA TYR A 139 -0.47 -5.14 -6.84
C TYR A 139 -0.69 -5.60 -5.41
N VAL A 140 -0.20 -4.83 -4.44
CA VAL A 140 -0.41 -5.06 -3.01
C VAL A 140 -0.88 -3.76 -2.37
N SER A 141 -1.99 -3.80 -1.64
CA SER A 141 -2.50 -2.64 -0.93
C SER A 141 -3.19 -2.99 0.38
N ASP A 142 -2.86 -2.19 1.41
CA ASP A 142 -3.29 -2.24 2.82
C ASP A 142 -2.50 -3.13 3.82
N PRO A 143 -1.77 -4.22 3.49
CA PRO A 143 -1.02 -4.96 4.50
C PRO A 143 0.31 -4.28 4.81
N VAL A 144 0.79 -4.43 6.04
CA VAL A 144 2.15 -4.00 6.42
C VAL A 144 3.16 -4.92 5.75
N LEU A 145 4.05 -4.36 4.93
CA LEU A 145 5.17 -5.07 4.33
C LEU A 145 6.45 -4.76 5.11
N GLN A 146 7.17 -5.80 5.54
CA GLN A 146 8.45 -5.66 6.24
C GLN A 146 9.66 -5.74 5.29
N ASP A 147 9.61 -6.64 4.32
CA ASP A 147 10.64 -6.79 3.30
C ASP A 147 10.03 -7.03 1.91
N VAL A 148 10.66 -6.44 0.91
CA VAL A 148 10.32 -6.55 -0.52
C VAL A 148 11.56 -6.90 -1.37
N SER A 149 12.67 -7.30 -0.73
CA SER A 149 13.95 -7.61 -1.39
C SER A 149 13.83 -8.74 -2.43
N TYR A 150 12.93 -9.69 -2.22
CA TYR A 150 12.70 -10.80 -3.15
C TYR A 150 12.10 -10.35 -4.49
N LEU A 151 11.41 -9.20 -4.56
CA LEU A 151 10.90 -8.66 -5.83
C LEU A 151 12.02 -8.49 -6.85
N ALA A 152 13.26 -8.22 -6.43
CA ALA A 152 14.42 -8.16 -7.33
C ALA A 152 14.63 -9.45 -8.15
N LYS A 153 14.24 -10.62 -7.64
CA LYS A 153 14.34 -11.94 -8.30
C LYS A 153 13.29 -12.18 -9.39
N LEU A 154 12.19 -11.43 -9.40
CA LEU A 154 11.08 -11.59 -10.35
C LEU A 154 11.42 -10.94 -11.69
N SER A 155 12.13 -11.67 -12.54
CA SER A 155 12.77 -11.17 -13.77
C SER A 155 11.83 -10.54 -14.80
N GLN A 156 10.56 -11.00 -14.89
CA GLN A 156 9.55 -10.48 -15.82
C GLN A 156 8.64 -9.40 -15.21
N LEU A 157 8.95 -8.91 -14.01
CA LEU A 157 8.06 -8.01 -13.28
C LEU A 157 8.10 -6.59 -13.86
N ASP A 158 7.10 -6.27 -14.68
CA ASP A 158 6.93 -5.00 -15.40
C ASP A 158 6.13 -3.95 -14.61
N GLN A 159 5.18 -4.37 -13.78
CA GLN A 159 4.25 -3.47 -13.10
C GLN A 159 4.18 -3.80 -11.61
N VAL A 160 4.54 -2.83 -10.78
CA VAL A 160 4.58 -2.96 -9.32
C VAL A 160 3.77 -1.84 -8.68
N SER A 161 2.87 -2.21 -7.77
CA SER A 161 2.09 -1.26 -6.98
C SER A 161 2.08 -1.76 -5.53
N LEU A 162 2.66 -0.97 -4.63
CA LEU A 162 2.78 -1.23 -3.19
C LEU A 162 2.19 0.00 -2.48
N VAL A 163 0.88 -0.01 -2.24
CA VAL A 163 0.11 1.21 -1.88
C VAL A 163 -0.51 1.07 -0.50
N ARG A 164 -0.27 2.01 0.43
CA ARG A 164 -0.65 1.83 1.85
C ARG A 164 -0.04 0.57 2.46
N THR A 165 1.25 0.32 2.18
CA THR A 165 1.99 -0.85 2.66
C THR A 165 2.93 -0.55 3.83
N SER A 166 2.92 0.69 4.33
CA SER A 166 3.72 1.18 5.47
C SER A 166 5.25 1.08 5.31
N LEU A 167 5.76 0.99 4.07
CA LEU A 167 7.19 0.94 3.80
C LEU A 167 7.87 2.25 4.22
N ALA A 168 8.84 2.18 5.14
CA ALA A 168 9.67 3.32 5.55
C ALA A 168 10.92 3.49 4.67
N GLU A 169 11.44 2.37 4.15
CA GLU A 169 12.57 2.31 3.24
C GLU A 169 12.36 1.23 2.17
N LEU A 170 13.21 1.21 1.15
CA LEU A 170 13.29 0.12 0.17
C LEU A 170 14.67 -0.53 0.26
N PRO A 171 14.77 -1.87 0.14
CA PRO A 171 16.04 -2.56 0.21
C PRO A 171 16.95 -2.16 -0.97
N SER A 172 18.26 -2.17 -0.74
CA SER A 172 19.26 -1.69 -1.72
C SER A 172 19.18 -2.39 -3.08
N ASN A 173 18.77 -3.66 -3.10
CA ASN A 173 18.59 -4.44 -4.33
C ASN A 173 17.34 -4.06 -5.15
N PHE A 174 16.43 -3.24 -4.62
CA PHE A 174 15.23 -2.75 -5.32
C PHE A 174 15.59 -1.91 -6.57
N VAL A 175 16.82 -1.41 -6.68
CA VAL A 175 17.37 -0.86 -7.94
C VAL A 175 17.20 -1.81 -9.13
N THR A 176 17.24 -3.12 -8.90
CA THR A 176 17.03 -4.15 -9.93
C THR A 176 15.58 -4.16 -10.44
N VAL A 177 14.63 -3.81 -9.58
CA VAL A 177 13.21 -3.64 -9.92
C VAL A 177 13.05 -2.33 -10.71
N LEU A 178 13.59 -1.22 -10.19
CA LEU A 178 13.52 0.11 -10.82
C LEU A 178 14.03 0.12 -12.27
N ARG A 179 15.11 -0.61 -12.57
CA ARG A 179 15.70 -0.65 -13.92
C ARG A 179 14.81 -1.30 -14.99
N ARG A 180 13.82 -2.12 -14.61
CA ARG A 180 12.98 -2.88 -15.56
C ARG A 180 11.50 -2.49 -15.54
N VAL A 181 10.92 -2.15 -14.38
CA VAL A 181 9.48 -1.88 -14.28
C VAL A 181 9.07 -0.75 -15.23
N ILE A 182 7.97 -0.94 -15.96
CA ILE A 182 7.33 0.02 -16.86
C ILE A 182 6.39 0.95 -16.08
N LYS A 183 5.79 0.44 -14.98
CA LYS A 183 4.98 1.23 -14.04
C LYS A 183 5.32 0.88 -12.61
N LEU A 184 5.43 1.92 -11.78
CA LEU A 184 5.68 1.79 -10.35
C LEU A 184 4.74 2.70 -9.56
N ASP A 185 4.07 2.15 -8.55
CA ASP A 185 3.26 2.93 -7.61
C ASP A 185 3.72 2.61 -6.18
N LEU A 186 4.26 3.61 -5.50
CA LEU A 186 4.71 3.55 -4.11
C LEU A 186 3.90 4.51 -3.23
N SER A 187 2.72 4.91 -3.68
CA SER A 187 1.94 5.95 -3.01
C SER A 187 1.42 5.53 -1.63
N SER A 188 1.27 6.50 -0.74
CA SER A 188 0.75 6.31 0.61
C SER A 188 1.61 5.34 1.46
N ASN A 189 2.93 5.48 1.41
CA ASN A 189 3.86 4.80 2.31
C ASN A 189 4.51 5.81 3.27
N GLN A 190 5.62 5.44 3.90
CA GLN A 190 6.37 6.26 4.85
C GLN A 190 7.78 6.59 4.32
N LEU A 191 7.98 6.45 3.00
CA LEU A 191 9.28 6.61 2.34
C LEU A 191 9.75 8.06 2.44
N THR A 192 11.03 8.25 2.78
CA THR A 192 11.68 9.56 2.81
C THR A 192 12.60 9.80 1.61
N THR A 193 13.11 8.75 0.97
CA THR A 193 14.04 8.86 -0.15
C THR A 193 13.95 7.66 -1.10
N LEU A 194 14.48 7.82 -2.31
CA LEU A 194 14.68 6.77 -3.30
C LEU A 194 16.09 6.90 -3.89
N PRO A 195 16.63 5.88 -4.59
CA PRO A 195 17.84 6.05 -5.39
C PRO A 195 17.57 6.95 -6.60
N TRP A 196 17.49 8.26 -6.37
CA TRP A 196 17.02 9.28 -7.30
C TRP A 196 17.78 9.30 -8.63
N SER A 197 19.09 9.00 -8.63
CA SER A 197 19.87 8.84 -9.87
C SER A 197 19.34 7.70 -10.76
N GLU A 198 18.90 6.58 -10.17
CA GLU A 198 18.35 5.44 -10.89
C GLU A 198 16.90 5.68 -11.32
N VAL A 199 16.11 6.39 -10.51
CA VAL A 199 14.78 6.88 -10.89
C VAL A 199 14.89 7.81 -12.10
N ALA A 200 15.81 8.78 -12.08
CA ALA A 200 16.07 9.71 -13.18
C ALA A 200 16.48 8.99 -14.48
N LYS A 201 17.35 7.99 -14.39
CA LYS A 201 17.69 7.11 -15.53
C LYS A 201 16.46 6.37 -16.06
N ARG A 202 15.59 5.85 -15.18
CA ARG A 202 14.42 5.09 -15.61
C ARG A 202 13.35 5.96 -16.25
N ILE A 203 13.04 7.15 -15.72
CA ILE A 203 12.04 8.04 -16.33
C ILE A 203 12.46 8.58 -17.71
N ALA A 204 13.77 8.68 -17.97
CA ALA A 204 14.32 9.03 -19.28
C ALA A 204 14.13 7.92 -20.35
N ASP A 205 13.94 6.67 -19.94
CA ASP A 205 13.67 5.56 -20.86
C ASP A 205 12.28 5.70 -21.51
N ILE A 206 12.21 5.60 -22.84
CA ILE A 206 10.96 5.71 -23.61
C ILE A 206 9.95 4.61 -23.26
N THR A 207 10.41 3.44 -22.80
CA THR A 207 9.56 2.32 -22.36
C THR A 207 8.90 2.60 -21.00
N PHE A 208 9.46 3.50 -20.19
CA PHE A 208 8.89 3.81 -18.88
C PHE A 208 7.64 4.69 -19.00
N SER A 209 6.56 4.30 -18.30
CA SER A 209 5.26 4.96 -18.39
C SER A 209 4.98 5.90 -17.22
N GLU A 210 5.12 5.45 -15.96
CA GLU A 210 4.70 6.24 -14.79
C GLU A 210 5.34 5.74 -13.49
N ILE A 211 5.77 6.67 -12.63
CA ILE A 211 6.06 6.45 -11.21
C ILE A 211 5.15 7.33 -10.34
N LYS A 212 4.35 6.71 -9.47
CA LYS A 212 3.44 7.41 -8.53
C LYS A 212 4.07 7.48 -7.15
N LEU A 213 4.23 8.69 -6.62
CA LEU A 213 4.96 8.94 -5.36
C LEU A 213 4.14 9.66 -4.27
N ALA A 214 2.84 9.90 -4.51
CA ALA A 214 1.92 10.60 -3.61
C ALA A 214 1.97 10.11 -2.15
N ASN A 215 1.69 11.00 -1.20
CA ASN A 215 1.49 10.68 0.21
C ASN A 215 2.68 9.90 0.81
N ASN A 216 3.89 10.42 0.65
CA ASN A 216 5.11 9.94 1.28
C ASN A 216 5.82 11.13 1.97
N ARG A 217 6.89 10.86 2.73
CA ARG A 217 7.60 11.87 3.53
C ARG A 217 8.89 12.33 2.85
N TRP A 218 8.83 12.65 1.55
CA TRP A 218 10.02 12.92 0.74
C TRP A 218 10.91 14.00 1.34
N HIS A 219 12.17 13.65 1.58
CA HIS A 219 13.23 14.56 1.92
C HIS A 219 13.82 15.13 0.62
N CYS A 220 13.79 16.45 0.50
CA CYS A 220 14.18 17.17 -0.68
C CYS A 220 15.53 17.85 -0.44
N ASP A 221 16.57 17.14 -0.84
CA ASP A 221 17.97 17.52 -0.70
C ASP A 221 18.71 17.44 -2.05
N CYS A 222 20.03 17.60 -2.03
CA CYS A 222 20.88 17.45 -3.21
C CYS A 222 20.79 16.08 -3.91
N GLY A 223 20.30 15.03 -3.24
CA GLY A 223 20.02 13.74 -3.86
C GLY A 223 18.99 13.82 -4.98
N LEU A 224 18.05 14.78 -4.93
CA LEU A 224 17.04 14.99 -5.98
C LEU A 224 17.57 15.65 -7.26
N ARG A 225 18.80 16.18 -7.27
CA ARG A 225 19.37 16.88 -8.43
C ARG A 225 19.17 16.15 -9.77
N PRO A 226 19.32 14.80 -9.89
CA PRO A 226 19.07 14.07 -11.14
C PRO A 226 17.62 14.16 -11.65
N LEU A 227 16.61 14.25 -10.77
CA LEU A 227 15.21 14.45 -11.19
C LEU A 227 14.95 15.93 -11.50
N VAL A 228 15.52 16.85 -10.73
CA VAL A 228 15.34 18.29 -10.92
C VAL A 228 15.94 18.78 -12.24
N VAL A 229 17.03 18.19 -12.73
CA VAL A 229 17.61 18.52 -14.05
C VAL A 229 17.08 17.68 -15.21
N ALA A 230 16.18 16.71 -14.96
CA ALA A 230 15.65 15.85 -16.02
C ALA A 230 14.77 16.64 -17.02
N PRO A 231 14.69 16.22 -18.30
CA PRO A 231 13.80 16.83 -19.28
C PRO A 231 12.33 16.82 -18.83
N LEU A 232 11.55 17.86 -19.19
CA LEU A 232 10.17 18.02 -18.73
C LEU A 232 9.28 16.79 -19.03
N GLU A 233 9.43 16.19 -20.23
CA GLU A 233 8.67 14.99 -20.61
C GLU A 233 9.04 13.75 -19.76
N ALA A 234 10.27 13.67 -19.26
CA ALA A 234 10.66 12.64 -18.30
C ALA A 234 10.09 12.95 -16.90
N LYS A 235 10.18 14.21 -16.44
CA LYS A 235 9.59 14.65 -15.16
C LYS A 235 8.07 14.40 -15.09
N ARG A 236 7.34 14.56 -16.21
CA ARG A 236 5.89 14.31 -16.29
C ARG A 236 5.48 12.87 -15.96
N LYS A 237 6.40 11.91 -16.05
CA LYS A 237 6.16 10.51 -15.64
C LYS A 237 6.18 10.33 -14.12
N VAL A 238 6.70 11.30 -13.37
CA VAL A 238 6.68 11.34 -11.90
C VAL A 238 5.42 12.07 -11.47
N THR A 239 4.43 11.33 -10.97
CA THR A 239 3.11 11.90 -10.64
C THR A 239 2.93 12.06 -9.12
N ASN A 240 2.37 13.21 -8.76
CA ASN A 240 2.02 13.60 -7.39
C ASN A 240 3.19 13.48 -6.39
N PHE A 241 4.40 13.90 -6.81
CA PHE A 241 5.52 14.08 -5.89
C PHE A 241 5.44 15.46 -5.26
N GLU A 242 5.47 15.50 -3.93
CA GLU A 242 5.49 16.71 -3.10
C GLU A 242 6.56 16.53 -2.00
N CYS A 243 7.35 17.56 -1.74
CA CYS A 243 8.32 17.56 -0.66
C CYS A 243 7.65 17.58 0.72
N SER A 244 8.22 16.88 1.70
CA SER A 244 7.76 16.90 3.09
C SER A 244 8.78 17.53 4.04
N THR A 245 10.08 17.44 3.71
CA THR A 245 11.17 18.09 4.43
C THR A 245 12.26 18.52 3.43
N PRO A 246 13.11 19.52 3.71
CA PRO A 246 13.02 20.48 4.82
C PRO A 246 11.74 21.34 4.76
N VAL A 247 11.42 22.03 5.86
CA VAL A 247 10.16 22.79 6.01
C VAL A 247 10.01 23.87 4.93
N ASP A 248 11.10 24.53 4.55
CA ASP A 248 11.10 25.60 3.54
C ASP A 248 10.76 25.10 2.11
N LEU A 249 10.83 23.78 1.88
CA LEU A 249 10.44 23.15 0.62
C LEU A 249 9.14 22.35 0.75
N ALA A 250 8.49 22.31 1.92
CA ALA A 250 7.30 21.49 2.13
C ALA A 250 6.16 21.83 1.15
N ASP A 251 5.41 20.79 0.77
CA ASP A 251 4.30 20.80 -0.19
C ASP A 251 4.67 21.27 -1.62
N LEU A 252 5.95 21.57 -1.91
CA LEU A 252 6.40 21.92 -3.25
C LEU A 252 6.43 20.70 -4.18
N PRO A 253 5.82 20.77 -5.38
CA PRO A 253 5.86 19.68 -6.34
C PRO A 253 7.20 19.64 -7.10
N LEU A 254 7.55 18.48 -7.65
CA LEU A 254 8.82 18.27 -8.38
C LEU A 254 9.08 19.30 -9.51
N GLN A 255 8.02 19.83 -10.12
CA GLN A 255 8.14 20.82 -11.21
C GLN A 255 8.49 22.23 -10.72
N ALA A 256 8.30 22.54 -9.42
CA ALA A 256 8.63 23.82 -8.81
C ALA A 256 10.07 23.90 -8.27
N LEU A 257 10.73 22.74 -8.05
CA LEU A 257 12.08 22.68 -7.50
C LEU A 257 13.13 23.13 -8.51
N THR A 258 14.09 23.93 -8.04
CA THR A 258 15.32 24.29 -8.76
C THR A 258 16.54 23.62 -8.12
N VAL A 259 17.69 23.59 -8.80
CA VAL A 259 18.91 23.03 -8.19
C VAL A 259 19.31 23.85 -6.97
N ASP A 260 19.27 25.17 -7.08
CA ASP A 260 19.67 26.09 -6.01
C ASP A 260 18.74 26.00 -4.78
N SER A 261 17.46 25.62 -4.95
CA SER A 261 16.53 25.43 -3.83
C SER A 261 16.80 24.15 -3.03
N ILE A 262 17.26 23.07 -3.68
CA ILE A 262 17.59 21.79 -3.02
C ILE A 262 19.09 21.66 -2.66
N CYS A 263 19.93 22.49 -3.28
CA CYS A 263 21.37 22.61 -3.10
C CYS A 263 21.75 24.09 -3.05
N PRO A 264 21.42 24.83 -1.98
CA PRO A 264 22.02 26.14 -1.78
C PRO A 264 23.54 25.95 -1.68
N GLU A 265 24.31 26.60 -2.55
CA GLU A 265 25.75 26.64 -2.40
C GLU A 265 26.06 27.28 -1.04
N THR A 266 26.66 26.51 -0.13
CA THR A 266 27.12 27.06 1.15
C THR A 266 28.13 28.17 0.84
N PRO A 267 27.92 29.41 1.32
CA PRO A 267 28.91 30.46 1.17
C PRO A 267 30.25 29.97 1.71
N GLU A 268 31.30 30.01 0.90
CA GLU A 268 32.63 29.69 1.39
C GLU A 268 32.91 30.59 2.61
N PRO A 269 33.32 30.03 3.77
CA PRO A 269 33.76 30.86 4.87
C PRO A 269 34.91 31.74 4.35
N PRO A 270 34.95 33.04 4.69
CA PRO A 270 35.93 33.95 4.12
C PRO A 270 37.32 33.38 4.33
N VAL A 271 37.99 33.04 3.22
CA VAL A 271 39.34 32.47 3.24
C VAL A 271 40.25 33.49 3.91
N ASP A 272 40.62 33.19 5.15
CA ASP A 272 41.43 34.05 5.98
C ASP A 272 42.83 34.11 5.35
N LYS A 273 43.07 35.16 4.55
CA LYS A 273 44.35 35.40 3.85
C LYS A 273 45.42 35.86 4.84
N ARG A 274 45.66 35.06 5.88
CA ARG A 274 46.76 35.26 6.82
C ARG A 274 48.05 34.95 6.07
N PRO A 275 48.99 35.90 5.93
CA PRO A 275 50.26 35.63 5.27
C PRO A 275 51.01 34.53 6.02
N SER A 276 51.42 33.47 5.32
CA SER A 276 52.36 32.48 5.85
C SER A 276 53.65 33.18 6.25
N ALA A 277 53.99 33.15 7.53
CA ALA A 277 55.25 33.69 8.00
C ALA A 277 56.42 32.93 7.35
N PRO A 278 57.46 33.61 6.84
CA PRO A 278 58.61 32.93 6.25
C PRO A 278 59.38 32.17 7.33
N GLY A 279 59.59 30.88 7.10
CA GLY A 279 60.31 30.02 8.03
C GLY A 279 61.78 30.43 8.16
N TRP A 280 62.27 30.53 9.40
CA TRP A 280 63.70 30.66 9.69
C TRP A 280 64.32 29.28 9.85
N ASN A 281 64.95 28.81 8.77
CA ASN A 281 65.85 27.67 8.82
C ASN A 281 67.18 28.13 9.42
N THR A 282 67.46 27.73 10.66
CA THR A 282 68.82 27.70 11.21
C THR A 282 69.07 26.33 11.82
N GLY A 283 70.03 25.59 11.26
CA GLY A 283 70.53 24.35 11.85
C GLY A 283 72.05 24.43 11.98
N VAL A 284 72.55 24.23 13.20
CA VAL A 284 73.95 23.86 13.49
C VAL A 284 73.96 22.90 14.68
N VAL A 285 74.21 21.63 14.37
CA VAL A 285 75.21 20.71 14.95
C VAL A 285 75.45 20.68 16.48
N GLY A 286 75.26 19.48 17.04
CA GLY A 286 76.27 18.81 17.87
C GLY A 286 76.08 18.79 19.39
N GLY A 287 76.14 17.59 19.99
CA GLY A 287 76.22 17.40 21.45
C GLY A 287 75.65 16.05 21.89
N VAL A 288 76.52 15.14 22.31
CA VAL A 288 76.17 13.89 23.02
C VAL A 288 76.21 14.17 24.52
N ASP A 289 75.35 13.53 25.31
CA ASP A 289 75.74 12.99 26.64
C ASP A 289 74.68 12.02 27.21
N GLU A 290 75.17 11.06 28.00
CA GLU A 290 74.40 10.03 28.71
C GLU A 290 73.90 10.54 30.09
N GLY A 291 72.87 9.90 30.68
CA GLY A 291 72.68 10.00 32.14
C GLY A 291 71.26 9.88 32.70
N THR A 292 70.89 8.66 33.10
CA THR A 292 70.19 8.31 34.37
C THR A 292 69.03 9.17 34.93
N GLY A 293 67.90 8.48 35.22
CA GLY A 293 67.42 8.42 36.62
C GLY A 293 65.97 8.80 36.95
N SER A 294 65.26 7.84 37.55
CA SER A 294 64.04 7.91 38.40
C SER A 294 62.70 8.44 37.87
N ASP A 295 61.75 7.51 37.78
CA ASP A 295 60.54 7.40 38.62
C ASP A 295 59.69 8.66 38.89
N SER A 296 58.42 8.63 38.44
CA SER A 296 57.22 8.79 39.30
C SER A 296 55.91 8.66 38.52
N GLU A 297 55.24 7.53 38.69
CA GLU A 297 53.77 7.36 38.56
C GLU A 297 53.25 6.90 39.96
N PRO A 298 51.93 6.87 40.24
CA PRO A 298 50.80 7.52 39.58
C PRO A 298 49.88 8.26 40.60
N ALA A 299 48.77 8.84 40.13
CA ALA A 299 47.59 9.08 40.96
C ALA A 299 46.29 8.96 40.15
N GLU A 300 45.59 7.83 40.29
CA GLU A 300 44.22 7.66 39.78
C GLU A 300 43.21 8.51 40.57
N SER A 301 42.10 8.89 39.92
CA SER A 301 40.86 9.23 40.61
C SER A 301 39.67 8.53 39.95
N LYS A 302 39.06 7.56 40.67
CA LYS A 302 37.72 7.04 40.41
C LYS A 302 36.78 7.43 41.58
N PRO A 303 35.53 6.94 41.68
CA PRO A 303 34.38 7.83 41.75
C PRO A 303 33.81 7.89 43.18
N ASN A 304 32.79 8.72 43.39
CA ASN A 304 32.00 8.65 44.61
C ASN A 304 30.54 8.26 44.30
N TYR A 305 30.01 7.33 45.09
CA TYR A 305 28.64 6.85 45.09
C TYR A 305 28.10 7.04 46.51
N GLY A 306 26.91 7.62 46.67
CA GLY A 306 26.28 7.81 47.98
C GLY A 306 24.78 8.03 47.82
N ASN A 307 24.00 7.04 48.24
CA ASN A 307 22.54 7.03 48.16
C ASN A 307 21.93 7.45 49.51
N GLU A 308 20.67 7.90 49.51
CA GLU A 308 19.76 7.70 50.64
C GLU A 308 18.29 7.63 50.19
N GLU A 309 17.43 7.04 51.04
CA GLU A 309 16.04 6.64 50.76
C GLU A 309 15.09 7.18 51.89
N GLN A 310 13.76 6.98 51.95
CA GLN A 310 12.89 6.06 51.20
C GLN A 310 11.53 6.69 50.74
N PRO A 311 10.28 6.44 51.24
CA PRO A 311 9.17 6.25 50.30
C PRO A 311 7.80 6.96 50.54
N LEU A 312 6.94 6.77 49.52
CA LEU A 312 5.49 6.54 49.57
C LEU A 312 4.49 7.72 49.72
N SER A 313 3.65 7.93 48.70
CA SER A 313 2.19 7.79 48.81
C SER A 313 1.50 7.78 47.42
N VAL A 314 0.21 7.42 47.39
CA VAL A 314 -0.59 7.07 46.19
C VAL A 314 -1.72 8.08 45.95
N ALA A 315 -1.91 8.54 44.71
CA ALA A 315 -3.18 9.05 44.16
C ALA A 315 -3.10 8.95 42.62
N GLN A 316 -3.90 8.09 41.98
CA GLN A 316 -5.18 8.40 41.30
C GLN A 316 -5.03 9.22 40.00
N GLY A 317 -5.65 8.73 38.93
CA GLY A 317 -5.29 9.10 37.56
C GLY A 317 -6.08 10.26 36.95
N GLU A 318 -5.56 10.77 35.83
CA GLU A 318 -6.25 11.66 34.92
C GLU A 318 -6.36 11.03 33.53
N GLU A 319 -7.57 11.03 32.96
CA GLU A 319 -7.77 10.71 31.55
C GLU A 319 -7.28 11.86 30.67
N ALA A 320 -6.44 11.54 29.67
CA ALA A 320 -6.03 12.50 28.66
C ALA A 320 -7.23 12.88 27.78
N LYS A 321 -7.80 14.06 28.02
CA LYS A 321 -8.89 14.63 27.20
C LYS A 321 -8.40 14.86 25.77
N LEU A 322 -8.92 14.07 24.83
CA LEU A 322 -8.77 14.33 23.40
C LEU A 322 -9.55 15.60 23.04
N ALA A 323 -8.85 16.65 22.61
CA ALA A 323 -9.46 17.91 22.19
C ALA A 323 -10.12 17.76 20.79
N THR A 324 -11.37 17.32 20.77
CA THR A 324 -12.16 17.25 19.53
C THR A 324 -12.57 18.64 19.07
N ALA A 325 -12.06 19.07 17.92
CA ALA A 325 -12.50 20.30 17.27
C ALA A 325 -13.99 20.22 16.90
N GLY A 326 -14.78 21.23 17.28
CA GLY A 326 -16.08 21.54 16.68
C GLY A 326 -17.11 20.39 16.63
N GLY A 327 -17.34 19.70 17.76
CA GLY A 327 -18.37 18.66 17.83
C GLY A 327 -19.78 19.21 17.58
N MET A 328 -20.32 18.99 16.37
CA MET A 328 -21.75 19.15 16.09
C MET A 328 -22.54 18.16 16.95
N SER A 329 -23.67 18.60 17.53
CA SER A 329 -24.51 17.74 18.38
C SER A 329 -24.84 16.42 17.68
N THR A 330 -24.87 15.32 18.45
CA THR A 330 -25.14 13.96 17.96
C THR A 330 -26.46 13.87 17.18
N GLU A 331 -27.44 14.69 17.53
CA GLU A 331 -28.71 14.84 16.80
C GLU A 331 -28.50 15.38 15.38
N VAL A 332 -27.62 16.37 15.20
CA VAL A 332 -27.31 16.96 13.89
C VAL A 332 -26.53 15.97 13.02
N ILE A 333 -25.63 15.19 13.62
CA ILE A 333 -24.92 14.10 12.93
C ILE A 333 -25.92 13.04 12.44
N ALA A 334 -26.89 12.66 13.28
CA ALA A 334 -27.95 11.72 12.88
C ALA A 334 -28.82 12.26 11.74
N VAL A 335 -29.18 13.54 11.76
CA VAL A 335 -29.94 14.21 10.67
C VAL A 335 -29.13 14.24 9.37
N ILE A 336 -27.82 14.56 9.43
CA ILE A 336 -26.95 14.56 8.24
C ILE A 336 -26.86 13.15 7.65
N ILE A 337 -26.66 12.11 8.47
CA ILE A 337 -26.62 10.72 8.01
C ILE A 337 -27.95 10.33 7.36
N ALA A 338 -29.10 10.70 7.96
CA ALA A 338 -30.41 10.43 7.39
C ALA A 338 -30.60 11.11 6.02
N ILE A 339 -30.19 12.37 5.87
CA ILE A 339 -30.24 13.10 4.59
C ILE A 339 -29.35 12.42 3.54
N VAL A 340 -28.11 12.06 3.89
CA VAL A 340 -27.18 11.36 2.97
C VAL A 340 -27.74 10.02 2.52
N VAL A 341 -28.37 9.24 3.41
CA VAL A 341 -29.03 7.97 3.07
C VAL A 341 -30.21 8.18 2.12
N VAL A 342 -31.06 9.19 2.36
CA VAL A 342 -32.18 9.52 1.47
C VAL A 342 -31.68 9.94 0.09
N VAL A 343 -30.66 10.80 0.01
CA VAL A 343 -30.05 11.22 -1.27
C VAL A 343 -29.45 10.02 -2.01
N ALA A 344 -28.75 9.13 -1.31
CA ALA A 344 -28.20 7.90 -1.91
C ALA A 344 -29.29 6.99 -2.49
N ILE A 345 -30.40 6.79 -1.78
CA ILE A 345 -31.55 6.00 -2.25
C ILE A 345 -32.16 6.63 -3.52
N VAL A 346 -32.34 7.95 -3.55
CA VAL A 346 -32.87 8.66 -4.73
C VAL A 346 -31.91 8.52 -5.93
N LEU A 347 -30.60 8.68 -5.73
CA LEU A 347 -29.60 8.49 -6.79
C LEU A 347 -29.61 7.07 -7.35
N ILE A 348 -29.67 6.05 -6.48
CA ILE A 348 -29.77 4.64 -6.90
C ILE A 348 -31.06 4.41 -7.70
N ALA A 349 -32.20 4.95 -7.25
CA ALA A 349 -33.48 4.84 -7.97
C ALA A 349 -33.42 5.48 -9.37
N VAL A 350 -32.80 6.66 -9.51
CA VAL A 350 -32.59 7.34 -10.81
C VAL A 350 -31.68 6.53 -11.73
N ILE A 351 -30.61 5.94 -11.21
CA ILE A 351 -29.70 5.06 -11.98
C ILE A 351 -30.46 3.82 -12.49
N VAL A 352 -31.18 3.12 -11.60
CA VAL A 352 -31.99 1.95 -11.97
C VAL A 352 -33.07 2.30 -12.99
N PHE A 353 -33.73 3.46 -12.86
CA PHE A 353 -34.71 3.95 -13.84
C PHE A 353 -34.08 4.21 -15.21
N LYS A 354 -32.92 4.89 -15.27
CA LYS A 354 -32.18 5.12 -16.52
C LYS A 354 -31.74 3.81 -17.18
N VAL A 355 -31.23 2.84 -16.40
CA VAL A 355 -30.83 1.51 -16.93
C VAL A 355 -32.05 0.76 -17.50
N ARG A 356 -33.17 0.72 -16.76
CA ARG A 356 -34.42 0.09 -17.25
C ARG A 356 -34.95 0.77 -18.51
N SER A 357 -34.94 2.10 -18.56
CA SER A 357 -35.35 2.88 -19.74
C SER A 357 -34.46 2.58 -20.97
N LYS A 358 -33.14 2.50 -20.78
CA LYS A 358 -32.18 2.15 -21.85
C LYS A 358 -32.40 0.73 -22.38
N ASN A 359 -32.60 -0.25 -21.49
CA ASN A 359 -32.89 -1.63 -21.88
C ASN A 359 -34.23 -1.77 -22.63
N GLN A 360 -35.26 -0.99 -22.25
CA GLN A 360 -36.53 -0.96 -22.98
C GLN A 360 -36.38 -0.34 -24.39
N ARG A 361 -35.53 0.68 -24.56
CA ARG A 361 -35.23 1.26 -25.89
C ARG A 361 -34.50 0.26 -26.78
N GLN A 362 -33.51 -0.47 -26.26
CA GLN A 362 -32.80 -1.51 -27.01
C GLN A 362 -33.74 -2.64 -27.47
N ARG A 363 -34.60 -3.15 -26.58
CA ARG A 363 -35.59 -4.18 -26.94
C ARG A 363 -36.58 -3.75 -28.05
N LYS A 364 -36.87 -2.45 -28.18
CA LYS A 364 -37.67 -1.93 -29.29
C LYS A 364 -36.91 -1.86 -30.62
N GLN A 365 -35.58 -1.69 -30.60
CA GLN A 365 -34.76 -1.66 -31.81
C GLN A 365 -34.45 -3.06 -32.37
N ASP A 366 -34.31 -4.08 -31.52
CA ASP A 366 -34.09 -5.46 -31.98
C ASP A 366 -35.38 -6.15 -32.46
N GLY A 367 -36.55 -5.67 -32.04
CA GLY A 367 -37.86 -6.20 -32.47
C GLY A 367 -38.30 -5.80 -33.89
N ASP A 368 -37.61 -4.85 -34.53
CA ASP A 368 -38.04 -4.21 -35.78
C ASP A 368 -37.18 -4.60 -37.00
N LYS A 369 -36.32 -5.63 -36.87
CA LYS A 369 -35.50 -6.16 -37.97
C LYS A 369 -36.28 -7.19 -38.80
N PRO A 370 -36.50 -6.97 -40.12
CA PRO A 370 -37.18 -7.94 -40.97
C PRO A 370 -36.38 -9.24 -41.09
N SER A 371 -37.04 -10.38 -40.88
CA SER A 371 -36.46 -11.70 -41.08
C SER A 371 -36.29 -11.99 -42.57
N HIS A 372 -35.05 -11.89 -43.06
CA HIS A 372 -34.70 -12.32 -44.41
C HIS A 372 -34.79 -13.85 -44.49
N LYS A 373 -35.91 -14.38 -45.00
CA LYS A 373 -35.99 -15.80 -45.37
C LYS A 373 -35.13 -16.03 -46.61
N SER A 374 -34.12 -16.89 -46.48
CA SER A 374 -33.35 -17.40 -47.61
C SER A 374 -34.18 -18.49 -48.30
N ASN A 375 -34.57 -18.25 -49.56
CA ASN A 375 -35.06 -19.31 -50.43
C ASN A 375 -33.85 -19.95 -51.11
N THR A 376 -33.69 -21.26 -50.92
CA THR A 376 -32.72 -22.07 -51.66
C THR A 376 -33.46 -22.79 -52.79
N TYR A 377 -32.88 -22.77 -53.99
CA TYR A 377 -33.23 -23.63 -55.12
C TYR A 377 -32.12 -24.68 -55.31
#